data_AF-A0AAW5KH19-F1
#
_entry.id   AF-A0AAW5KH19-F1
#
_cell.length_a   1.000
_cell.length_b   1.000
_cell.length_c   1.000
_cell.angle_alpha   90.00
_cell.angle_beta   90.00
_cell.angle_gamma   90.00
#
_symmetry.space_group_name_H-M   'P 1'
#
loop_
_entity.id
_entity.type
_entity.pdbx_description
1 polymer ?
#
loop_
_entity_poly.entity_id
_entity_poly.type
_entity_poly.pdbx_seq_one_letter_code
_entity_poly.pdbx_strand_id
1 'polypeptide(L)'
;LAMAFLRDPDGFSQAAGILLCGGAQLGYPAHSETAEYNLLCDPEAASVILSCGVPVSVLPRETAAEAAAGLSRPEGGRWRALLDRDGGQGLLGAVGAAVAAEPSLIAESFACNLSVDTSGQPGGVELPAGAAAGG
;
A
#
# COMPACT_ATOMS: atom_id res chain seq x y z
N LEU A 1 -5.72 -7.90 11.45
CA LEU A 1 -4.49 -8.73 11.52
C LEU A 1 -3.70 -8.46 12.80
N ALA A 2 -3.42 -7.20 13.16
CA ALA A 2 -2.63 -6.86 14.35
C ALA A 2 -3.11 -7.55 15.65
N MET A 3 -4.42 -7.55 15.92
CA MET A 3 -4.98 -8.24 17.09
C MET A 3 -4.75 -9.76 17.10
N ALA A 4 -4.67 -10.40 15.93
CA ALA A 4 -4.37 -11.83 15.85
C ALA A 4 -2.91 -12.10 16.22
N PHE A 5 -1.99 -11.28 15.69
CA PHE A 5 -0.58 -11.32 16.08
C PHE A 5 -0.38 -11.06 17.58
N LEU A 6 -1.02 -10.02 18.13
CA LEU A 6 -0.92 -9.70 19.56
C LEU A 6 -1.46 -10.80 20.48
N ARG A 7 -2.40 -11.61 19.99
CA ARG A 7 -3.01 -12.71 20.75
C ARG A 7 -2.20 -14.00 20.69
N ASP A 8 -1.62 -14.31 19.53
CA ASP A 8 -0.85 -15.54 19.30
C ASP A 8 0.29 -15.27 18.30
N PRO A 9 1.42 -14.72 18.77
CA PRO A 9 2.57 -14.42 17.91
C PRO A 9 3.17 -15.67 17.27
N ASP A 10 3.19 -16.78 18.02
CA ASP A 10 3.79 -18.04 17.57
C ASP A 10 2.97 -18.64 16.41
N GLY A 11 1.64 -18.68 16.55
CA GLY A 11 0.75 -19.10 15.47
C GLY A 11 0.80 -18.15 14.28
N PHE A 12 0.88 -16.84 14.53
CA PHE A 12 0.96 -15.83 13.46
C PHE A 12 2.26 -15.91 12.65
N SER A 13 3.38 -16.29 13.30
CA SER A 13 4.69 -16.46 12.64
C SER A 13 4.71 -17.56 11.57
N GLN A 14 3.72 -18.46 11.57
CA GLN A 14 3.57 -19.52 10.56
C GLN A 14 3.02 -19.02 9.22
N ALA A 15 2.59 -17.75 9.14
CA ALA A 15 2.13 -17.17 7.89
C ALA A 15 3.28 -17.13 6.86
N ALA A 16 3.01 -17.61 5.64
CA ALA A 16 4.00 -17.59 4.54
C ALA A 16 4.41 -16.16 4.14
N GLY A 17 3.53 -15.19 4.39
CA GLY A 17 3.76 -13.78 4.13
C GLY A 17 2.46 -12.99 4.21
N ILE A 18 2.59 -11.67 4.23
CA ILE A 18 1.47 -10.73 4.23
C ILE A 18 1.61 -9.83 3.00
N LEU A 19 0.55 -9.75 2.19
CA LEU A 19 0.43 -8.72 1.16
C LEU A 19 -0.45 -7.60 1.70
N LEU A 20 0.17 -6.49 2.07
CA LEU A 20 -0.50 -5.30 2.56
C LEU A 20 -0.88 -4.41 1.37
N CYS A 21 -2.17 -4.35 1.05
CA CYS A 21 -2.71 -3.45 0.05
C CYS A 21 -2.95 -2.08 0.69
N GLY A 22 -1.98 -1.18 0.55
CA GLY A 22 -2.07 0.15 1.13
C GLY A 22 -0.75 0.90 1.06
N GLY A 23 -0.84 2.19 1.33
CA GLY A 23 0.30 3.11 1.34
C GLY A 23 0.41 3.91 0.04
N ALA A 24 1.31 4.87 0.07
CA ALA A 24 1.67 5.68 -1.09
C ALA A 24 3.19 5.87 -1.06
N GLN A 25 3.82 5.80 -2.21
CA GLN A 25 5.24 6.09 -2.35
C GLN A 25 5.48 7.60 -2.15
N LEU A 26 6.62 7.96 -1.56
CA LEU A 26 7.04 9.36 -1.36
C LEU A 26 6.86 10.17 -2.65
N GLY A 27 6.06 11.24 -2.58
CA GLY A 27 5.82 12.16 -3.70
C GLY A 27 4.54 11.91 -4.51
N TYR A 28 3.75 10.89 -4.22
CA TYR A 28 2.44 10.70 -4.86
C TYR A 28 1.33 11.42 -4.07
N PRO A 29 0.48 12.24 -4.71
CA PRO A 29 -0.56 12.98 -4.02
C PRO A 29 -1.68 12.03 -3.58
N ALA A 30 -1.67 11.61 -2.31
CA ALA A 30 -2.88 11.14 -1.65
C ALA A 30 -3.90 12.28 -1.66
N HIS A 31 -5.14 12.00 -2.08
CA HIS A 31 -6.11 13.04 -2.47
C HIS A 31 -6.51 14.02 -1.36
N SER A 32 -6.16 13.75 -0.12
CA SER A 32 -6.06 14.70 0.99
C SER A 32 -5.40 13.95 2.14
N GLU A 33 -4.45 14.58 2.83
CA GLU A 33 -3.71 13.99 3.97
C GLU A 33 -2.79 12.82 3.55
N THR A 34 -1.58 12.81 4.09
CA THR A 34 -0.40 12.07 3.63
C THR A 34 -0.49 10.53 3.73
N ALA A 35 -1.67 9.95 3.96
CA ALA A 35 -1.89 8.53 4.19
C ALA A 35 -2.96 7.94 3.26
N GLU A 36 -2.72 6.70 2.81
CA GLU A 36 -3.72 5.90 2.08
C GLU A 36 -4.81 5.41 3.05
N TYR A 37 -6.04 5.22 2.58
CA TYR A 37 -7.24 4.97 3.38
C TYR A 37 -7.08 3.82 4.40
N ASN A 38 -6.52 2.67 4.00
CA ASN A 38 -6.37 1.53 4.91
C ASN A 38 -5.40 1.82 6.05
N LEU A 39 -4.34 2.60 5.79
CA LEU A 39 -3.38 3.03 6.81
C LEU A 39 -3.94 4.16 7.69
N LEU A 40 -4.70 5.09 7.10
CA LEU A 40 -5.35 6.17 7.84
C LEU A 40 -6.37 5.64 8.83
N CYS A 41 -7.06 4.54 8.49
CA CYS A 41 -8.10 3.96 9.34
C CYS A 41 -7.56 3.35 10.64
N ASP A 42 -6.34 2.79 10.64
CA ASP A 42 -5.69 2.16 11.80
C ASP A 42 -4.16 2.13 11.63
N PRO A 43 -3.47 3.28 11.83
CA PRO A 43 -2.03 3.37 11.64
C PRO A 43 -1.26 2.54 12.68
N GLU A 44 -1.80 2.37 13.89
CA GLU A 44 -1.25 1.52 14.93
C GLU A 44 -1.23 0.04 14.51
N ALA A 45 -2.33 -0.47 13.96
CA ALA A 45 -2.35 -1.84 13.46
C ALA A 45 -1.36 -2.05 12.31
N ALA A 46 -1.23 -1.09 11.40
CA ALA A 46 -0.25 -1.16 10.33
C ALA A 46 1.19 -1.17 10.86
N SER A 47 1.50 -0.34 11.86
CA SER A 47 2.80 -0.31 12.54
C SER A 47 3.15 -1.65 13.19
N VAL A 48 2.17 -2.27 13.88
CA VAL A 48 2.31 -3.61 14.46
C VAL A 48 2.61 -4.65 13.39
N ILE A 49 1.89 -4.63 12.26
CA ILE A 49 2.08 -5.62 11.19
C ILE A 49 3.42 -5.45 10.48
N LEU A 50 3.88 -4.22 10.22
CA LEU A 50 5.20 -4.01 9.63
C LEU A 50 6.35 -4.47 10.56
N SER A 51 6.09 -4.52 11.87
CA SER A 51 7.06 -4.95 12.88
C SER A 51 6.86 -6.39 13.36
N CYS A 52 5.92 -7.16 12.78
CA CYS A 52 5.51 -8.46 13.33
C CYS A 52 6.48 -9.63 13.03
N GLY A 53 7.54 -9.38 12.24
CA GLY A 53 8.55 -10.39 11.90
C GLY A 53 8.16 -11.38 10.79
N VAL A 54 6.90 -11.38 10.34
CA VAL A 54 6.46 -12.10 9.14
C VAL A 54 6.89 -11.33 7.89
N PRO A 55 7.28 -11.98 6.78
CA PRO A 55 7.55 -11.28 5.52
C PRO A 55 6.34 -10.46 5.05
N VAL A 56 6.50 -9.14 4.93
CA VAL A 56 5.46 -8.23 4.45
C VAL A 56 5.86 -7.65 3.10
N SER A 57 4.99 -7.80 2.10
CA SER A 57 5.05 -7.07 0.83
C SER A 57 3.97 -5.99 0.84
N VAL A 58 4.32 -4.78 0.43
CA VAL A 58 3.38 -3.66 0.39
C VAL A 58 3.06 -3.35 -1.07
N LEU A 59 1.78 -3.35 -1.39
CA LEU A 59 1.26 -2.92 -2.69
C LEU A 59 0.71 -1.49 -2.52
N PRO A 60 1.43 -0.46 -2.97
CA PRO A 60 1.03 0.91 -2.75
C PRO A 60 0.00 1.34 -3.79
N ARG A 61 -0.74 2.42 -3.49
CA ARG A 61 -1.91 2.90 -4.27
C ARG A 61 -1.59 3.19 -5.73
N GLU A 62 -0.37 3.59 -6.04
CA GLU A 62 0.12 3.88 -7.40
C GLU A 62 -0.06 2.67 -8.33
N THR A 63 0.11 1.46 -7.79
CA THR A 63 -0.04 0.22 -8.56
C THR A 63 -1.48 0.02 -9.06
N ALA A 64 -2.47 0.48 -8.29
CA ALA A 64 -3.86 0.48 -8.72
C ALA A 64 -4.12 1.54 -9.80
N ALA A 65 -3.46 2.69 -9.76
CA ALA A 65 -3.61 3.73 -10.79
C ALA A 65 -3.08 3.25 -12.16
N GLU A 66 -1.96 2.52 -12.18
CA GLU A 66 -1.44 1.88 -13.39
C GLU A 66 -2.41 0.84 -13.95
N ALA A 67 -2.95 -0.04 -13.09
CA ALA A 67 -3.97 -1.01 -13.50
C ALA A 67 -5.24 -0.34 -14.04
N ALA A 68 -5.62 0.82 -13.49
CA ALA A 68 -6.77 1.59 -13.96
C ALA A 68 -6.55 2.15 -15.38
N ALA A 69 -5.30 2.48 -15.74
CA ALA A 69 -4.96 2.89 -17.10
C ALA A 69 -5.22 1.77 -18.13
N GLY A 70 -5.06 0.51 -17.75
CA GLY A 70 -5.47 -0.64 -18.58
C GLY A 70 -6.98 -0.73 -18.81
N LEU A 71 -7.79 -0.31 -17.82
CA LEU A 71 -9.26 -0.25 -17.90
C LEU A 71 -9.78 0.92 -18.77
N SER A 72 -8.91 1.77 -19.32
CA SER A 72 -9.30 2.84 -20.26
C SER A 72 -9.84 2.31 -21.60
N ARG A 73 -9.74 0.99 -21.87
CA ARG A 73 -10.31 0.38 -23.08
C ARG A 73 -11.84 0.51 -23.07
N PRO A 74 -12.49 0.58 -24.26
CA PRO A 74 -13.93 0.83 -24.37
C PRO A 74 -14.81 -0.13 -23.56
N GLU A 75 -14.37 -1.39 -23.43
CA GLU A 75 -15.05 -2.45 -22.67
C GLU A 75 -14.94 -2.32 -21.14
N GLY A 76 -14.01 -1.50 -20.63
CA GLY A 76 -13.76 -1.27 -19.20
C GLY A 76 -14.55 -0.11 -18.59
N GLY A 77 -15.27 0.70 -19.39
CA GLY A 77 -15.86 1.97 -18.95
C GLY A 77 -16.78 1.90 -17.72
N ARG A 78 -17.59 0.85 -17.59
CA ARG A 78 -18.47 0.66 -16.42
C ARG A 78 -17.71 0.37 -15.13
N TRP A 79 -16.59 -0.34 -15.22
CA TRP A 79 -15.74 -0.68 -14.07
C TRP A 79 -14.94 0.54 -13.64
N ARG A 80 -14.45 1.31 -14.62
CA ARG A 80 -13.76 2.57 -14.35
C ARG A 80 -14.65 3.58 -13.63
N ALA A 81 -15.89 3.76 -14.08
CA ALA A 81 -16.85 4.64 -13.42
C ALA A 81 -17.18 4.22 -11.97
N LEU A 82 -17.17 2.91 -11.66
CA LEU A 82 -17.35 2.41 -10.30
C LEU A 82 -16.12 2.71 -9.43
N LEU A 83 -14.92 2.52 -9.98
CA LEU A 83 -13.65 2.73 -9.29
C LEU A 83 -13.36 4.22 -9.02
N ASP A 84 -13.69 5.10 -9.95
CA ASP A 84 -13.54 6.56 -9.79
C ASP A 84 -14.34 7.08 -8.58
N ARG A 85 -15.49 6.45 -8.25
CA ARG A 85 -16.31 6.81 -7.08
C ARG A 85 -15.68 6.45 -5.74
N ASP A 86 -14.79 5.46 -5.73
CA ASP A 86 -14.12 4.94 -4.53
C ASP A 86 -12.63 5.36 -4.50
N GLY A 87 -12.24 6.33 -5.34
CA GLY A 87 -10.85 6.77 -5.44
C GLY A 87 -9.87 5.68 -5.90
N GLY A 88 -10.36 4.62 -6.55
CA GLY A 88 -9.57 3.48 -7.01
C GLY A 88 -9.32 2.40 -5.95
N GLN A 89 -9.89 2.49 -4.75
CA GLN A 89 -9.60 1.55 -3.65
C GLN A 89 -10.00 0.10 -3.96
N GLY A 90 -11.20 -0.11 -4.52
CA GLY A 90 -11.61 -1.44 -4.99
C GLY A 90 -10.64 -2.09 -6.00
N LEU A 91 -9.88 -1.31 -6.77
CA LEU A 91 -8.91 -1.84 -7.73
C LEU A 91 -7.62 -2.28 -7.04
N LEU A 92 -7.19 -1.58 -5.98
CA LEU A 92 -5.99 -1.95 -5.23
C LEU A 92 -6.12 -3.35 -4.63
N GLY A 93 -7.28 -3.67 -4.05
CA GLY A 93 -7.57 -5.03 -3.55
C GLY A 93 -7.59 -6.09 -4.66
N ALA A 94 -8.16 -5.77 -5.84
CA ALA A 94 -8.19 -6.69 -6.98
C ALA A 94 -6.79 -6.96 -7.56
N VAL A 95 -5.96 -5.91 -7.69
CA VAL A 95 -4.56 -6.04 -8.10
C VAL A 95 -3.79 -6.86 -7.07
N GLY A 96 -3.99 -6.61 -5.77
CA GLY A 96 -3.41 -7.39 -4.69
C GLY A 96 -3.72 -8.89 -4.80
N ALA A 97 -4.99 -9.24 -5.03
CA ALA A 97 -5.39 -10.62 -5.23
C ALA A 97 -4.73 -11.24 -6.48
N ALA A 98 -4.63 -10.47 -7.58
CA ALA A 98 -4.02 -10.94 -8.82
C ALA A 98 -2.52 -11.22 -8.66
N VAL A 99 -1.75 -10.31 -8.04
CA VAL A 99 -0.30 -10.51 -7.83
C VAL A 99 -0.01 -11.60 -6.79
N ALA A 100 -0.90 -11.79 -5.81
CA ALA A 100 -0.79 -12.89 -4.85
C ALA A 100 -1.00 -14.26 -5.54
N ALA A 101 -1.88 -14.33 -6.53
CA ALA A 101 -2.13 -15.53 -7.31
C ALA A 101 -1.08 -15.78 -8.40
N GLU A 102 -0.58 -14.71 -9.03
CA GLU A 102 0.37 -14.74 -10.14
C GLU A 102 1.51 -13.73 -9.90
N PRO A 103 2.54 -14.11 -9.11
CA PRO A 103 3.65 -13.22 -8.78
C PRO A 103 4.45 -12.70 -9.98
N SER A 104 4.39 -13.36 -11.15
CA SER A 104 5.06 -12.89 -12.37
C SER A 104 4.46 -11.60 -12.94
N LEU A 105 3.31 -11.15 -12.44
CA LEU A 105 2.73 -9.85 -12.79
C LEU A 105 3.48 -8.67 -12.17
N ILE A 106 4.35 -8.93 -11.18
CA ILE A 106 5.17 -7.91 -10.54
C ILE A 106 6.32 -7.55 -11.50
N ALA A 107 6.21 -6.40 -12.16
CA ALA A 107 7.24 -5.90 -13.07
C ALA A 107 8.51 -5.47 -12.32
N GLU A 108 8.34 -4.80 -11.17
CA GLU A 108 9.42 -4.32 -10.32
C GLU A 108 9.01 -4.41 -8.85
N SER A 109 9.99 -4.69 -7.98
CA SER A 109 9.84 -4.61 -6.54
C SER A 109 11.18 -4.23 -5.92
N PHE A 110 11.16 -3.57 -4.77
CA PHE A 110 12.35 -3.24 -4.02
C PHE A 110 12.15 -3.51 -2.53
N ALA A 111 13.20 -3.96 -1.87
CA ALA A 111 13.20 -4.13 -0.42
C ALA A 111 13.58 -2.81 0.25
N CYS A 112 12.77 -2.36 1.20
CA CYS A 112 13.05 -1.18 2.01
C CYS A 112 12.50 -1.35 3.43
N ASN A 113 13.04 -0.56 4.36
CA ASN A 113 12.46 -0.45 5.70
C ASN A 113 11.27 0.50 5.62
N LEU A 114 10.09 0.00 5.98
CA LEU A 114 8.84 0.78 6.01
C LEU A 114 8.41 1.00 7.45
N SER A 115 7.92 2.21 7.73
CA SER A 115 7.31 2.58 9.00
C SER A 115 6.05 3.40 8.73
N VAL A 116 5.11 3.36 9.66
CA VAL A 116 3.87 4.13 9.60
C VAL A 116 3.92 5.17 10.70
N ASP A 117 3.61 6.42 10.34
CA ASP A 117 3.47 7.49 11.32
C ASP A 117 2.16 7.30 12.10
N THR A 118 2.29 7.13 13.41
CA THR A 118 1.15 6.98 14.34
C THR A 118 0.96 8.21 15.22
N SER A 119 1.65 9.33 14.93
CA SER A 119 1.61 10.54 15.75
C SER A 119 0.35 11.39 15.55
N GLY A 120 -0.39 11.15 14.47
CA GLY A 120 -1.57 11.92 14.09
C GLY A 120 -1.28 13.37 13.66
N GLN A 121 -0.02 13.74 13.52
CA GLN A 121 0.38 15.00 12.90
C GLN A 121 0.52 14.79 11.39
N PRO A 122 0.12 15.76 10.53
CA PRO A 122 0.44 15.67 9.11
C PRO A 122 1.97 15.68 8.97
N GLY A 123 2.54 14.51 8.67
CA GLY A 123 3.98 14.30 8.56
C GLY A 123 4.57 15.20 7.48
N GLY A 124 5.21 16.29 7.89
CA GLY A 124 6.15 17.01 7.06
C GLY A 124 7.40 16.14 6.92
N VAL A 125 7.55 15.47 5.79
CA VAL A 125 8.84 14.88 5.43
C VAL A 125 9.78 16.05 5.14
N GLU A 126 10.59 16.44 6.12
CA GLU A 126 11.71 17.34 5.87
C GLU A 126 12.73 16.58 5.03
N LEU A 127 12.72 16.85 3.72
CA LEU A 127 13.70 16.32 2.79
C LEU A 127 15.10 16.69 3.31
N PRO A 128 16.06 15.76 3.38
CA PRO A 128 17.43 16.14 3.71
C PRO A 128 17.90 17.19 2.69
N ALA A 129 18.25 18.37 3.20
CA ALA A 129 18.84 19.44 2.41
C ALA A 129 20.19 18.94 1.85
N GLY A 130 20.18 18.34 0.66
CA GLY A 130 21.40 17.78 0.08
C GLY A 130 21.27 17.04 -1.25
N ALA A 131 20.08 16.69 -1.74
CA ALA A 131 19.93 15.99 -3.02
C ALA A 131 19.65 16.92 -4.21
N ALA A 132 20.27 18.10 -4.24
CA ALA A 132 20.34 18.96 -5.42
C ALA A 132 21.81 19.12 -5.83
N ALA A 133 22.32 18.18 -6.63
CA ALA A 133 23.49 18.38 -7.49
C ALA A 133 23.58 17.27 -8.54
N GLY A 134 23.40 17.61 -9.82
CA GLY A 134 23.89 16.82 -10.94
C GLY A 134 22.96 16.79 -12.16
N GLY A 135 23.05 17.80 -13.02
CA GLY A 135 22.41 17.85 -14.35
C GLY A 135 22.13 19.26 -14.81
#